data_AF-A0A852JY29-F1
#
_entry.id   AF-A0A852JY29-F1
#
_cell.length_a   1.000
_cell.length_b   1.000
_cell.length_c   1.000
_cell.angle_alpha   90.00
_cell.angle_beta   90.00
_cell.angle_gamma   90.00
#
_symmetry.space_group_name_H-M   'P 1'
#
loop_
_entity.id
_entity.type
_entity.pdbx_description
1 polymer ?
#
loop_
_entity_poly.entity_id
_entity_poly.type
_entity_poly.pdbx_seq_one_letter_code
_entity_poly.pdbx_strand_id
1 'polypeptide(L)'
;NGAGCVLKGSLERMENAAKRRLAANARERRRMQGLNTAFDRLRKVVPQWGQDKKLSKYETLQMALSYIMALTRILAEAERFSSEREWLSLHCEHFHGDSYHQYPAQKPTADSDPYAHRLFSYHPEHFQIAN
;
A
#
# COMPACT_ATOMS: atom_id res chain seq x y z
N ASN A 1 -40.77 34.36 -47.26
CA ASN A 1 -39.78 33.28 -47.55
C ASN A 1 -38.46 33.35 -46.75
N GLY A 2 -38.21 34.35 -45.89
CA GLY A 2 -36.92 34.48 -45.18
C GLY A 2 -36.71 33.65 -43.90
N ALA A 3 -37.79 33.21 -43.23
CA ALA A 3 -37.68 32.55 -41.91
C ALA A 3 -37.16 31.09 -41.97
N GLY A 4 -37.40 30.35 -43.06
CA GLY A 4 -37.01 28.95 -43.20
C GLY A 4 -35.50 28.72 -43.32
N CYS A 5 -34.76 29.66 -43.91
CA CYS A 5 -33.30 29.55 -44.09
C CYS A 5 -32.54 29.75 -42.77
N VAL A 6 -33.03 30.62 -41.89
CA VAL A 6 -32.37 30.95 -40.62
C VAL A 6 -32.46 29.80 -39.61
N LEU A 7 -33.61 29.11 -39.55
CA LEU A 7 -33.81 27.94 -38.68
C LEU A 7 -32.96 26.75 -39.13
N LYS A 8 -32.86 26.53 -40.45
CA LYS A 8 -32.02 25.45 -41.01
C LYS A 8 -30.53 25.65 -40.70
N GLY A 9 -30.02 26.86 -40.87
CA GLY A 9 -28.64 27.19 -40.48
C GLY A 9 -28.40 27.14 -38.96
N SER A 10 -29.42 27.35 -38.13
CA SER A 10 -29.33 27.14 -36.68
C SER A 10 -29.20 25.66 -36.32
N LEU A 11 -30.03 24.81 -36.92
CA LEU A 11 -30.01 23.36 -36.71
C LEU A 11 -28.70 22.72 -37.17
N GLU A 12 -28.20 23.07 -38.35
CA GLU A 12 -26.93 22.57 -38.88
C GLU A 12 -25.74 22.98 -37.99
N ARG A 13 -25.75 24.20 -37.44
CA ARG A 13 -24.73 24.65 -36.47
C ARG A 13 -24.80 23.86 -35.17
N MET A 14 -26.00 23.58 -34.66
CA MET A 14 -26.18 22.73 -33.47
C MET A 14 -25.72 21.30 -33.71
N GLU A 15 -26.03 20.72 -34.87
CA GLU A 15 -25.61 19.37 -35.25
C GLU A 15 -24.09 19.29 -35.38
N ASN A 16 -23.45 20.26 -36.02
CA ASN A 16 -22.00 20.34 -36.13
C ASN A 16 -21.33 20.53 -34.77
N ALA A 17 -21.92 21.32 -33.88
CA ALA A 17 -21.45 21.45 -32.50
C ALA A 17 -21.58 20.12 -31.73
N ALA A 18 -22.67 19.38 -31.91
CA ALA A 18 -22.86 18.06 -31.32
C ALA A 18 -21.81 17.06 -31.83
N LYS A 19 -21.55 17.01 -33.15
CA LYS A 19 -20.51 16.16 -33.76
C LYS A 19 -19.12 16.47 -33.19
N ARG A 20 -18.76 17.76 -33.06
CA ARG A 20 -17.49 18.19 -32.44
C ARG A 20 -17.38 17.75 -30.98
N ARG A 21 -18.45 17.87 -30.20
CA ARG A 21 -18.51 17.44 -28.80
C ARG A 21 -18.36 15.91 -28.69
N LEU A 22 -19.04 15.16 -29.54
CA LEU A 22 -18.90 13.69 -29.58
C LEU A 22 -17.47 13.26 -29.90
N ALA A 23 -16.83 13.89 -30.89
CA ALA A 23 -15.45 13.62 -31.23
C ALA A 23 -14.49 13.97 -30.08
N ALA A 24 -14.73 15.08 -29.37
CA ALA A 24 -13.95 15.46 -28.19
C ALA A 24 -14.09 14.43 -27.06
N ASN A 25 -15.32 14.02 -26.74
CA ASN A 25 -15.58 13.01 -25.71
C ASN A 25 -14.93 11.65 -26.06
N ALA A 26 -14.93 11.26 -27.33
CA ALA A 26 -14.26 10.05 -27.79
C ALA A 26 -12.72 10.12 -27.63
N ARG A 27 -12.12 11.30 -27.81
CA ARG A 27 -10.69 11.51 -27.56
C ARG A 27 -10.37 11.41 -26.07
N GLU A 28 -11.14 12.06 -25.20
CA GLU A 28 -10.88 12.00 -23.75
C GLU A 28 -11.07 10.59 -23.19
N ARG A 29 -12.06 9.83 -23.69
CA ARG A 29 -12.20 8.41 -23.32
C ARG A 29 -10.95 7.60 -23.66
N ARG A 30 -10.38 7.79 -24.87
CA ARG A 30 -9.12 7.11 -25.25
C ARG A 30 -7.95 7.53 -24.37
N ARG A 31 -7.83 8.82 -24.05
CA ARG A 31 -6.80 9.32 -23.12
C ARG A 31 -6.93 8.66 -21.75
N MET A 32 -8.15 8.62 -21.21
CA MET A 32 -8.44 8.02 -19.90
C MET A 32 -8.24 6.50 -19.88
N GLN A 33 -8.55 5.80 -20.98
CA GLN A 33 -8.24 4.38 -21.15
C GLN A 33 -6.73 4.13 -21.00
N GLY A 34 -5.88 4.95 -21.67
CA GLY A 34 -4.42 4.86 -21.53
C GLY A 34 -3.95 5.06 -20.09
N LEU A 35 -4.52 6.05 -19.38
CA LEU A 35 -4.22 6.26 -17.95
C LEU A 35 -4.61 5.06 -17.09
N ASN A 36 -5.81 4.51 -17.31
CA ASN A 36 -6.29 3.35 -16.55
C ASN A 36 -5.43 2.11 -16.82
N THR A 37 -4.97 1.91 -18.07
CA THR A 37 -4.02 0.85 -18.41
C THR A 37 -2.68 1.02 -17.67
N ALA A 38 -2.16 2.25 -17.56
CA ALA A 38 -0.94 2.51 -16.78
C ALA A 38 -1.13 2.19 -15.29
N PHE A 39 -2.28 2.58 -14.72
CA PHE A 39 -2.66 2.22 -13.35
C PHE A 39 -2.75 0.70 -13.14
N ASP A 40 -3.27 -0.04 -14.12
CA ASP A 40 -3.35 -1.50 -14.05
C ASP A 40 -1.98 -2.17 -14.14
N ARG A 41 -1.04 -1.61 -14.92
CA ARG A 41 0.36 -2.05 -14.92
C ARG A 41 1.02 -1.81 -13.58
N LEU A 42 0.80 -0.64 -12.96
CA LEU A 42 1.33 -0.33 -11.64
C LEU A 42 0.81 -1.32 -10.58
N ARG A 43 -0.47 -1.66 -10.58
CA ARG A 43 -1.05 -2.64 -9.64
C ARG A 43 -0.38 -4.01 -9.70
N LYS A 44 0.13 -4.43 -10.87
CA LYS A 44 0.79 -5.74 -11.04
C LYS A 44 2.15 -5.83 -10.33
N VAL A 45 2.80 -4.69 -10.10
CA VAL A 45 4.15 -4.64 -9.50
C VAL A 45 4.14 -4.14 -8.06
N VAL A 46 2.98 -3.70 -7.57
CA VAL A 46 2.80 -3.24 -6.20
C VAL A 46 2.30 -4.42 -5.34
N PRO A 47 2.87 -4.63 -4.13
CA PRO A 47 2.40 -5.66 -3.21
C PRO A 47 0.91 -5.50 -2.87
N GLN A 48 0.19 -6.62 -2.76
CA GLN A 48 -1.24 -6.63 -2.39
C GLN A 48 -1.43 -7.60 -1.23
N TRP A 49 -1.98 -7.12 -0.11
CA TRP A 49 -2.31 -7.94 1.07
C TRP A 49 -3.78 -8.34 1.02
N GLY A 50 -4.06 -9.61 0.69
CA GLY A 50 -5.37 -10.25 0.82
C GLY A 50 -6.34 -10.04 -0.36
N GLN A 51 -6.93 -11.17 -0.80
CA GLN A 51 -7.89 -11.38 -1.90
C GLN A 51 -7.54 -10.73 -3.25
N ASP A 52 -8.04 -11.31 -4.35
CA ASP A 52 -7.86 -10.82 -5.74
C ASP A 52 -8.57 -9.47 -6.03
N LYS A 53 -8.77 -8.64 -4.99
CA LYS A 53 -9.46 -7.37 -5.06
C LYS A 53 -8.54 -6.29 -5.61
N LYS A 54 -8.99 -5.64 -6.69
CA LYS A 54 -8.32 -4.50 -7.31
C LYS A 54 -8.27 -3.29 -6.37
N LEU A 55 -7.07 -2.83 -6.03
CA LEU A 55 -6.83 -1.58 -5.28
C LEU A 55 -7.44 -0.36 -5.99
N SER A 56 -8.00 0.59 -5.23
CA SER A 56 -8.42 1.90 -5.75
C SER A 56 -7.23 2.70 -6.29
N LYS A 57 -7.49 3.81 -7.01
CA LYS A 57 -6.41 4.66 -7.55
C LYS A 57 -5.55 5.25 -6.42
N TYR A 58 -6.18 5.72 -5.35
CA TYR A 58 -5.47 6.29 -4.20
C TYR A 58 -4.62 5.23 -3.49
N GLU A 59 -5.21 4.08 -3.16
CA GLU A 59 -4.48 2.98 -2.51
C GLU A 59 -3.30 2.50 -3.37
N THR A 60 -3.49 2.39 -4.69
CA THR A 60 -2.39 1.99 -5.61
C THR A 60 -1.21 2.97 -5.52
N LEU A 61 -1.47 4.28 -5.46
CA LEU A 61 -0.42 5.30 -5.35
C LEU A 61 0.27 5.27 -3.99
N GLN A 62 -0.51 5.14 -2.90
CA GLN A 62 0.04 5.02 -1.55
C GLN A 62 0.93 3.79 -1.42
N MET A 63 0.45 2.64 -1.88
CA MET A 63 1.21 1.39 -1.85
C MET A 63 2.46 1.45 -2.72
N ALA A 64 2.41 2.08 -3.90
CA ALA A 64 3.59 2.26 -4.75
C ALA A 64 4.66 3.12 -4.05
N LEU A 65 4.25 4.23 -3.40
CA LEU A 65 5.17 5.08 -2.64
C LEU A 65 5.83 4.29 -1.50
N SER A 66 5.03 3.63 -0.66
CA SER A 66 5.53 2.82 0.45
C SER A 66 6.48 1.73 -0.04
N TYR A 67 6.17 1.10 -1.17
CA TYR A 67 7.00 0.03 -1.73
C TYR A 67 8.35 0.55 -2.24
N ILE A 68 8.38 1.67 -2.97
CA ILE A 68 9.64 2.30 -3.39
C ILE A 68 10.50 2.66 -2.17
N MET A 69 9.90 3.21 -1.12
CA MET A 69 10.61 3.56 0.12
C MET A 69 11.18 2.31 0.81
N ALA A 70 10.40 1.23 0.91
CA ALA A 70 10.85 -0.02 1.51
C ALA A 70 12.02 -0.65 0.75
N LEU A 71 11.91 -0.77 -0.58
CA LEU A 71 12.98 -1.31 -1.42
C LEU A 71 14.26 -0.45 -1.34
N THR A 72 14.13 0.87 -1.34
CA THR A 72 15.26 1.79 -1.17
C THR A 72 16.00 1.56 0.16
N ARG A 73 15.26 1.35 1.26
CA ARG A 73 15.85 1.06 2.57
C ARG A 73 16.56 -0.29 2.58
N ILE A 74 15.92 -1.34 2.06
CA ILE A 74 16.48 -2.69 1.97
C ILE A 74 17.82 -2.68 1.21
N LEU A 75 17.87 -1.97 0.08
CA LEU A 75 19.10 -1.85 -0.71
C LEU A 75 20.19 -1.08 0.04
N ALA A 76 19.85 0.03 0.70
CA ALA A 76 20.81 0.82 1.49
C ALA A 76 21.36 0.03 2.69
N GLU A 77 20.53 -0.79 3.32
CA GLU A 77 20.95 -1.67 4.42
C GLU A 77 21.85 -2.81 3.92
N ALA A 78 21.51 -3.42 2.77
CA ALA A 78 22.34 -4.45 2.15
C ALA A 78 23.75 -3.95 1.81
N GLU A 79 23.89 -2.69 1.38
CA GLU A 79 25.21 -2.07 1.13
C GLU A 79 26.01 -1.81 2.42
N ARG A 80 25.34 -1.62 3.57
CA ARG A 80 26.00 -1.40 4.87
C ARG A 80 26.42 -2.70 5.55
N PHE A 81 25.77 -3.82 5.22
CA PHE A 81 26.02 -5.13 5.81
C PHE A 81 26.56 -6.11 4.78
N SER A 82 27.86 -6.05 4.51
CA SER A 82 28.57 -7.02 3.66
C SER A 82 28.81 -8.38 4.33
N SER A 83 28.33 -8.58 5.56
CA SER A 83 28.36 -9.89 6.23
C SER A 83 26.94 -10.36 6.53
N GLU A 84 26.60 -11.53 5.99
CA GLU A 84 25.28 -12.17 5.92
C GLU A 84 24.52 -12.30 7.26
N ARG A 85 25.21 -12.13 8.41
CA ARG A 85 24.65 -12.31 9.77
C ARG A 85 23.92 -11.09 10.33
N GLU A 86 24.27 -9.87 9.95
CA GLU A 86 23.59 -8.66 10.48
C GLU A 86 22.23 -8.41 9.82
N TRP A 87 22.08 -8.79 8.55
CA TRP A 87 20.86 -8.54 7.77
C TRP A 87 19.64 -9.31 8.33
N LEU A 88 19.81 -10.57 8.72
CA LEU A 88 18.75 -11.38 9.32
C LEU A 88 18.33 -10.90 10.72
N SER A 89 19.26 -10.30 11.48
CA SER A 89 19.00 -9.86 12.85
C SER A 89 18.07 -8.65 12.93
N LEU A 90 18.04 -7.79 11.91
CA LEU A 90 17.19 -6.59 11.91
C LEU A 90 15.76 -6.86 11.42
N HIS A 91 15.56 -7.88 10.58
CA HIS A 91 14.26 -8.20 10.02
C HIS A 91 13.30 -8.91 10.99
N CYS A 92 13.81 -9.48 12.10
CA CYS A 92 12.96 -10.07 13.14
C CYS A 92 12.31 -8.99 14.05
N GLU A 93 13.00 -7.86 14.27
CA GLU A 93 12.54 -6.79 15.16
C GLU A 93 11.51 -5.86 14.49
N HIS A 94 11.52 -5.73 13.15
CA HIS A 94 10.71 -4.73 12.46
C HIS A 94 9.26 -5.19 12.13
N PHE A 95 8.95 -6.49 12.21
CA PHE A 95 7.61 -7.02 11.93
C PHE A 95 6.79 -7.41 13.18
N HIS A 96 7.35 -7.25 14.40
CA HIS A 96 6.64 -7.53 15.67
C HIS A 96 6.40 -6.31 16.57
N GLY A 97 6.72 -5.10 16.12
CA GLY A 97 6.65 -3.89 16.96
C GLY A 97 5.26 -3.32 17.25
N ASP A 98 4.26 -3.56 16.40
CA ASP A 98 2.96 -2.85 16.51
C ASP A 98 1.78 -3.72 17.00
N SER A 99 2.01 -5.00 17.35
CA SER A 99 0.93 -5.89 17.82
C SER A 99 0.84 -6.07 19.35
N TYR A 100 1.58 -5.28 20.14
CA TYR A 100 1.30 -5.12 21.56
C TYR A 100 0.56 -3.81 21.75
N HIS A 101 -0.73 -3.83 21.39
CA HIS A 101 -1.67 -2.85 21.90
C HIS A 101 -1.47 -2.71 23.42
N GLN A 102 -1.05 -1.51 23.80
CA GLN A 102 -1.11 -0.93 25.14
C GLN A 102 -2.53 -1.10 25.69
N TYR A 103 -2.81 -2.22 26.37
CA TYR A 103 -3.95 -2.29 27.27
C TYR A 103 -3.64 -1.38 28.47
N PRO A 104 -4.55 -0.51 28.90
CA PRO A 104 -4.33 0.29 30.09
C PRO A 104 -4.19 -0.67 31.27
N ALA A 105 -3.03 -0.64 31.92
CA ALA A 105 -2.75 -1.42 33.12
C ALA A 105 -3.70 -1.00 34.25
N GLN A 106 -4.86 -1.66 34.36
CA GLN A 106 -5.53 -1.78 35.64
C GLN A 106 -4.71 -2.77 36.46
N LYS A 107 -4.08 -2.29 37.53
CA LYS A 107 -3.46 -3.17 38.53
C LYS A 107 -4.56 -4.09 39.07
N PRO A 108 -4.50 -5.41 38.86
CA PRO A 108 -5.34 -6.32 39.62
C PRO A 108 -4.80 -6.27 41.04
N THR A 109 -5.69 -5.96 41.97
CA THR A 109 -5.44 -6.07 43.41
C THR A 109 -4.92 -7.48 43.70
N ALA A 110 -3.81 -7.53 44.42
CA ALA A 110 -3.15 -8.76 44.85
C ALA A 110 -4.10 -9.57 45.73
N ASP A 111 -4.79 -10.53 45.14
CA ASP A 111 -5.19 -11.77 45.78
C ASP A 111 -5.64 -12.74 44.69
N SER A 112 -5.05 -13.94 44.70
CA SER A 112 -5.33 -15.12 43.85
C SER A 112 -4.70 -15.21 42.45
N ASP A 113 -3.38 -15.41 42.36
CA ASP A 113 -2.84 -16.33 41.34
C ASP A 113 -1.60 -17.09 41.87
N PRO A 114 -1.72 -18.39 42.23
CA PRO A 114 -0.61 -19.18 42.75
C PRO A 114 0.43 -19.60 41.68
N TYR A 115 0.30 -19.17 40.41
CA TYR A 115 1.24 -19.53 39.34
C TYR A 115 2.14 -18.39 38.84
N ALA A 116 1.99 -17.17 39.38
CA ALA A 116 2.74 -15.99 38.92
C ALA A 116 4.28 -16.13 39.05
N HIS A 117 4.78 -17.00 39.93
CA HIS A 117 6.22 -17.15 40.19
C HIS A 117 6.99 -18.01 39.18
N ARG A 118 6.34 -18.61 38.17
CA ARG A 118 7.03 -19.53 37.23
C ARG A 118 7.42 -18.93 35.88
N LEU A 119 7.11 -17.66 35.60
CA LEU A 119 7.41 -17.03 34.31
C LEU A 119 8.74 -16.26 34.22
N PHE A 120 9.46 -16.06 35.34
CA PHE A 120 10.69 -15.24 35.36
C PHE A 120 11.94 -15.90 35.96
N SER A 121 12.01 -17.24 36.02
CA SER A 121 13.25 -17.93 36.43
C SER A 121 13.81 -18.78 35.29
N TYR A 122 14.45 -18.13 34.31
CA TYR A 122 15.49 -18.78 33.50
C TYR A 122 16.83 -18.47 34.16
N HIS A 123 17.37 -19.43 34.90
CA HIS A 123 18.72 -19.35 35.49
C HIS A 123 19.70 -20.01 34.51
N PRO A 124 20.69 -19.29 33.95
CA PRO A 124 21.68 -19.88 33.06
C PRO A 124 22.58 -20.85 33.85
N GLU A 125 22.56 -22.14 33.52
CA GLU A 125 23.48 -23.13 34.08
C GLU A 125 24.91 -22.83 33.61
N HIS A 126 25.84 -22.71 34.57
CA HIS A 126 27.28 -22.63 34.29
C HIS A 126 27.77 -23.99 33.80
N PHE A 127 28.05 -24.10 32.51
CA PHE A 127 28.70 -25.28 31.94
C PHE A 127 30.16 -25.34 32.39
N GLN A 128 30.49 -26.25 33.30
CA GLN A 128 31.88 -26.54 33.70
C GLN A 128 32.55 -27.37 32.60
N ILE A 129 33.62 -26.82 32.02
CA ILE A 129 34.52 -27.57 31.14
C ILE A 129 35.48 -28.34 32.05
N ALA A 130 35.40 -29.68 32.00
CA ALA A 130 36.39 -30.55 32.63
C ALA A 130 37.68 -30.60 31.78
N ASN A 131 38.83 -30.59 32.45
CA ASN A 131 40.19 -30.53 31.90
C ASN A 131 40.50 -31.58 30.83
#